data_AF-A0A7J8RMI4-F1
#
_entry.id   AF-A0A7J8RMI4-F1
#
_cell.length_a   1.000
_cell.length_b   1.000
_cell.length_c   1.000
_cell.angle_alpha   90.00
_cell.angle_beta   90.00
_cell.angle_gamma   90.00
#
_symmetry.space_group_name_H-M   'P 1'
#
loop_
_entity.id
_entity.type
_entity.pdbx_description
1 polymer ?
#
loop_
_entity_poly.entity_id
_entity_poly.type
_entity_poly.pdbx_seq_one_letter_code
_entity_poly.pdbx_strand_id
1 'polypeptide(L)'
;MKRLAVGPMTTSEHIEWWGRRINDNILEPSQGDSQLTGKNLRVIPSELEIIRQDFERRNLELEKKIEQMEEDKMNLRLDMDVQKLEIEKLRKGKNKTERNLDRLDQVQ
;
A
#
# COMPACT_ATOMS: atom_id res chain seq x y z
N MET A 1 -25.57 10.44 16.10
CA MET A 1 -24.12 10.57 16.34
C MET A 1 -23.63 11.86 15.72
N LYS A 2 -22.84 12.66 16.44
CA LYS A 2 -22.36 13.96 16.00
C LYS A 2 -21.27 13.74 14.94
N ARG A 3 -21.39 14.37 13.76
CA ARG A 3 -20.34 14.36 12.73
C ARG A 3 -19.16 15.18 13.22
N LEU A 4 -18.04 14.52 13.53
CA LEU A 4 -16.75 15.20 13.68
C LEU A 4 -16.24 15.50 12.27
N ALA A 5 -16.41 16.74 11.83
CA ALA A 5 -15.72 17.26 10.65
C ALA A 5 -14.25 17.42 11.03
N VAL A 6 -13.48 16.35 10.82
CA VAL A 6 -12.01 16.40 10.83
C VAL A 6 -11.62 17.07 9.52
N GLY A 7 -11.46 18.39 9.56
CA GLY A 7 -10.78 19.11 8.48
C GLY A 7 -9.38 18.53 8.25
N PRO A 8 -8.76 18.75 7.08
CA PRO A 8 -7.40 18.34 6.86
C PRO A 8 -6.52 19.12 7.84
N MET A 9 -6.09 18.45 8.91
CA MET A 9 -5.12 18.95 9.88
C MET A 9 -3.69 18.91 9.31
N THR A 10 -3.58 18.95 7.99
CA THR A 10 -2.37 19.22 7.24
C THR A 10 -2.44 20.70 6.89
N THR A 11 -1.83 21.51 7.75
CA THR A 11 -1.54 22.91 7.55
C THR A 11 -1.23 23.17 6.07
N SER A 12 -2.03 24.01 5.41
CA SER A 12 -1.78 24.51 4.03
C SER A 12 -0.32 24.96 3.85
N GLU A 13 0.26 25.44 4.96
CA GLU A 13 1.66 25.82 5.10
C GLU A 13 2.65 24.71 4.73
N HIS A 14 2.38 23.41 4.97
CA HIS A 14 3.33 22.33 4.61
C HIS A 14 3.45 22.14 3.10
N ILE A 15 2.34 22.22 2.36
CA ILE A 15 2.33 22.07 0.90
C ILE A 15 2.93 23.31 0.24
N GLU A 16 2.61 24.50 0.76
CA GLU A 16 3.22 25.75 0.30
C GLU A 16 4.73 25.82 0.63
N TRP A 17 5.16 25.32 1.80
CA TRP A 17 6.56 25.23 2.20
C TRP A 17 7.36 24.27 1.32
N TRP A 18 6.79 23.11 0.99
CA TRP A 18 7.40 22.16 0.04
C TRP A 18 7.51 22.76 -1.38
N GLY A 19 6.49 23.48 -1.84
CA GLY A 19 6.49 24.13 -3.15
C GLY A 19 7.51 25.27 -3.29
N ARG A 20 7.79 26.02 -2.20
CA ARG A 20 8.80 27.08 -2.18
C ARG A 20 10.23 26.53 -2.25
N ARG A 21 10.57 25.52 -1.43
CA ARG A 21 11.95 25.00 -1.36
C ARG A 21 12.45 24.25 -2.60
N ILE A 22 11.57 23.73 -3.44
CA ILE A 22 11.98 23.11 -4.71
C ILE A 22 12.71 24.11 -5.64
N ASN A 23 12.42 25.42 -5.52
CA ASN A 23 13.04 26.49 -6.33
C ASN A 23 14.24 27.19 -5.66
N ASP A 24 14.48 26.98 -4.37
CA ASP A 24 15.43 27.79 -3.58
C ASP A 24 16.85 27.19 -3.49
N ASN A 25 17.17 26.13 -4.26
CA ASN A 25 18.48 25.46 -4.20
C ASN A 25 19.65 26.24 -4.85
N ILE A 26 19.49 27.55 -5.13
CA ILE A 26 20.58 28.43 -5.53
C ILE A 26 20.54 29.70 -4.66
N LEU A 27 20.97 29.58 -3.41
CA LEU A 27 21.31 30.75 -2.59
C LEU A 27 22.82 30.87 -2.53
N GLU A 28 23.35 31.74 -3.37
CA GLU A 28 24.71 32.27 -3.25
C GLU A 28 24.83 32.98 -1.88
N PRO A 29 25.77 32.58 -1.00
CA PRO A 29 25.79 33.07 0.37
C PRO A 29 26.37 34.49 0.42
N SER A 30 25.52 35.49 0.66
CA SER A 30 25.97 36.87 0.89
C SER A 30 26.54 37.02 2.31
N GLN A 31 27.67 37.70 2.40
CA GLN A 31 28.59 37.77 3.54
C GLN A 31 28.06 38.58 4.75
N GLY A 32 26.90 38.20 5.32
CA GLY A 32 26.26 38.88 6.47
C GLY A 32 25.53 37.99 7.50
N ASP A 33 25.50 36.67 7.32
CA ASP A 33 24.50 35.77 7.94
C ASP A 33 24.90 35.09 9.27
N SER A 34 25.88 35.61 10.02
CA SER A 34 26.38 34.93 11.23
C SER A 34 25.45 34.98 12.46
N GLN A 35 24.44 35.86 12.48
CA GLN A 35 23.46 35.95 13.58
C GLN A 35 22.13 35.24 13.27
N LEU A 36 21.79 35.10 11.97
CA LEU A 36 20.59 34.41 11.47
C LEU A 36 20.77 32.90 11.33
N THR A 37 22.01 32.43 11.16
CA THR A 37 22.33 31.00 11.06
C THR A 37 21.91 30.23 12.32
N GLY A 38 22.18 30.76 13.53
CA GLY A 38 21.91 30.04 14.78
C GLY A 38 20.42 29.85 15.14
N LYS A 39 19.52 30.75 14.72
CA LYS A 39 18.08 30.63 14.97
C LYS A 39 17.40 29.70 13.97
N ASN A 40 17.76 29.79 12.69
CA ASN A 40 17.26 28.87 11.66
C ASN A 40 17.73 27.43 11.92
N LEU A 41 19.00 27.23 12.31
CA LEU A 41 19.54 25.92 12.70
C LEU A 41 18.90 25.30 13.95
N ARG A 42 18.10 26.04 14.74
CA ARG A 42 17.38 25.50 15.90
C ARG A 42 15.92 25.12 15.59
N VAL A 43 15.33 25.69 14.53
CA VAL A 43 13.99 25.35 14.04
C VAL A 43 14.05 24.20 13.01
N ILE A 44 15.12 24.14 12.22
CA ILE A 44 15.42 23.07 11.24
C ILE A 44 15.50 21.64 11.87
N PRO A 45 16.04 21.42 13.09
CA PRO A 45 16.07 20.11 13.73
C PRO A 45 14.67 19.58 14.04
N SER A 46 13.74 20.44 14.47
CA SER A 46 12.38 20.02 14.82
C SER A 46 11.54 19.62 13.61
N GLU A 47 11.69 20.31 12.48
CA GLU A 47 10.96 19.96 11.26
C GLU A 47 11.44 18.63 10.67
N LEU A 48 12.75 18.39 10.68
CA LEU A 48 13.33 17.14 10.21
C LEU A 48 12.98 15.96 11.13
N GLU A 49 12.95 16.19 12.44
CA GLU A 49 12.50 15.20 13.43
C GLU A 49 11.04 14.77 13.17
N ILE A 50 10.15 15.73 12.88
CA ILE A 50 8.74 15.47 12.55
C ILE A 50 8.63 14.69 11.24
N ILE A 51 9.36 15.10 10.19
CA ILE A 51 9.35 14.41 8.89
C ILE A 51 9.86 12.97 9.04
N ARG A 52 10.89 12.75 9.85
CA ARG A 52 11.44 11.41 10.12
C ARG A 52 10.40 10.52 10.80
N GLN A 53 9.76 11.00 11.87
CA GLN A 53 8.73 10.24 12.58
C GLN A 53 7.53 9.91 11.68
N ASP A 54 7.12 10.85 10.84
CA ASP A 54 6.06 10.64 9.85
C ASP A 54 6.44 9.61 8.79
N PHE A 55 7.70 9.62 8.34
CA PHE A 55 8.23 8.63 7.41
C PHE A 55 8.25 7.24 8.03
N GLU A 56 8.75 7.10 9.26
CA GLU A 56 8.76 5.83 10.00
C GLU A 56 7.33 5.28 10.18
N ARG A 57 6.37 6.14 10.55
CA ARG A 57 4.95 5.75 10.69
C ARG A 57 4.37 5.24 9.38
N ARG A 58 4.61 5.95 8.27
CA ARG A 58 4.14 5.52 6.93
C ARG A 58 4.80 4.22 6.50
N ASN A 59 6.07 4.04 6.79
CA ASN A 59 6.78 2.82 6.45
C ASN A 59 6.19 1.60 7.17
N LEU A 60 5.89 1.73 8.47
CA LEU A 60 5.23 0.69 9.24
C LEU A 60 3.82 0.37 8.71
N GLU A 61 3.05 1.38 8.29
CA GLU A 61 1.74 1.16 7.66
C GLU A 61 1.87 0.39 6.34
N LEU A 62 2.88 0.72 5.53
CA LEU A 62 3.16 0.02 4.27
C LEU A 62 3.60 -1.42 4.50
N GLU A 63 4.48 -1.68 5.46
CA GLU A 63 4.90 -3.04 5.84
C GLU A 63 3.70 -3.91 6.21
N LYS A 64 2.77 -3.40 7.04
CA LYS A 64 1.54 -4.12 7.39
C LYS A 64 0.65 -4.40 6.17
N LYS A 65 0.54 -3.45 5.23
CA LYS A 65 -0.22 -3.66 4.00
C LYS A 65 0.44 -4.71 3.10
N ILE A 66 1.76 -4.74 3.04
CA ILE A 66 2.51 -5.75 2.30
C ILE A 66 2.25 -7.13 2.90
N GLU A 67 2.37 -7.27 4.22
CA GLU A 67 2.10 -8.53 4.93
C GLU A 67 0.68 -9.04 4.66
N GLN A 68 -0.33 -8.18 4.77
CA GLN A 68 -1.73 -8.55 4.46
C GLN A 68 -1.90 -8.99 3.00
N MET A 69 -1.29 -8.27 2.05
CA MET A 69 -1.37 -8.64 0.64
C MET A 69 -0.69 -9.99 0.35
N GLU A 70 0.41 -10.31 1.04
CA GLU A 70 1.08 -11.60 0.90
C GLU A 70 0.22 -12.74 1.44
N GLU A 71 -0.44 -12.54 2.59
CA GLU A 71 -1.41 -13.48 3.14
C GLU A 71 -2.60 -13.70 2.18
N ASP A 72 -3.23 -12.62 1.72
CA ASP A 72 -4.37 -12.68 0.80
C ASP A 72 -3.99 -13.40 -0.50
N LYS A 73 -2.79 -13.15 -1.02
CA LYS A 73 -2.26 -13.84 -2.20
C LYS A 73 -2.08 -15.34 -1.98
N MET A 74 -1.64 -15.77 -0.79
CA MET A 74 -1.54 -17.20 -0.46
C MET A 74 -2.92 -17.84 -0.38
N ASN A 75 -3.88 -17.18 0.27
CA ASN A 75 -5.27 -17.66 0.37
C ASN A 75 -5.90 -17.85 -1.01
N LEU A 76 -5.78 -16.85 -1.89
CA LEU A 76 -6.29 -16.94 -3.26
C LEU A 76 -5.66 -18.08 -4.08
N ARG A 77 -4.39 -18.40 -3.84
CA ARG A 77 -3.73 -19.55 -4.48
C ARG A 77 -4.36 -20.86 -4.02
N LEU A 78 -4.60 -21.00 -2.72
CA LEU A 78 -5.25 -22.19 -2.17
C LEU A 78 -6.67 -22.35 -2.72
N ASP A 79 -7.45 -21.27 -2.78
CA ASP A 79 -8.80 -21.30 -3.35
C ASP A 79 -8.81 -21.75 -4.81
N MET A 80 -7.84 -21.26 -5.60
CA MET A 80 -7.68 -21.66 -6.99
C MET A 80 -7.32 -23.14 -7.14
N ASP A 81 -6.46 -23.68 -6.29
CA ASP A 81 -6.12 -25.10 -6.27
C ASP A 81 -7.33 -25.97 -5.87
N VAL A 82 -8.12 -25.52 -4.89
CA VAL A 82 -9.38 -26.19 -4.50
C VAL A 82 -10.37 -26.23 -5.67
N GLN A 83 -10.61 -25.10 -6.33
CA GLN A 83 -11.50 -25.04 -7.49
C GLN A 83 -11.02 -25.95 -8.63
N LYS A 84 -9.70 -25.98 -8.87
CA LYS A 84 -9.10 -26.85 -9.89
C LYS A 84 -9.35 -28.34 -9.58
N LEU A 85 -9.19 -28.76 -8.32
CA LEU A 85 -9.47 -30.12 -7.89
C LEU A 85 -10.96 -30.48 -8.04
N GLU A 86 -11.85 -29.55 -7.72
CA GLU A 86 -13.29 -29.75 -7.86
C GLU A 86 -13.70 -29.93 -9.33
N ILE A 87 -13.18 -29.09 -10.23
CA ILE A 87 -13.39 -29.21 -11.68
C ILE A 87 -12.87 -30.56 -12.20
N GLU A 88 -11.69 -31.00 -11.74
CA GLU A 88 -11.13 -32.29 -12.16
C GLU A 88 -12.02 -33.46 -11.70
N LYS A 89 -12.52 -33.41 -10.46
CA LYS A 89 -13.44 -34.41 -9.92
C LYS A 89 -14.75 -34.46 -10.71
N LEU A 90 -15.33 -33.31 -11.04
CA LEU A 90 -16.53 -33.21 -11.88
C LEU A 90 -16.29 -33.80 -13.27
N ARG A 91 -15.15 -33.49 -13.90
CA ARG A 91 -14.78 -34.05 -15.21
C ARG A 91 -14.66 -35.57 -15.18
N LYS A 92 -14.00 -36.12 -14.15
CA LYS A 92 -13.89 -37.57 -13.96
C LYS A 92 -15.26 -38.23 -13.77
N GLY A 93 -16.15 -37.60 -12.99
CA GLY A 93 -17.53 -38.03 -12.81
C GLY A 93 -18.31 -38.07 -14.13
N LYS A 94 -18.30 -36.96 -14.89
CA LYS A 94 -18.95 -36.85 -16.20
C LYS A 94 -18.49 -37.94 -17.16
N ASN A 95 -17.18 -38.10 -17.32
CA ASN A 95 -16.60 -39.10 -18.23
C ASN A 95 -16.97 -40.55 -17.83
N LYS A 96 -17.17 -40.83 -16.54
CA LYS A 96 -17.63 -42.15 -16.08
C LYS A 96 -19.09 -42.39 -16.44
N THR A 97 -19.95 -41.39 -16.25
CA THR A 97 -21.37 -41.49 -16.61
C THR A 97 -21.57 -41.63 -18.12
N GLU A 98 -20.84 -40.84 -18.92
CA GLU A 98 -20.89 -40.90 -20.39
C GLU A 98 -20.50 -42.30 -20.91
N ARG A 99 -19.37 -42.85 -20.46
CA ARG A 99 -18.98 -44.23 -20.81
C ARG A 99 -19.98 -45.30 -20.36
N ASN A 100 -20.70 -45.05 -19.26
CA ASN A 100 -21.71 -46.00 -18.79
C ASN A 100 -22.96 -45.96 -19.70
N LEU A 101 -23.38 -44.77 -20.14
CA LEU A 101 -24.46 -44.59 -21.11
C LEU A 101 -24.11 -45.23 -22.45
N ASP A 102 -22.91 -44.97 -22.98
CA ASP A 102 -22.43 -45.58 -24.25
C ASP A 102 -22.44 -47.11 -24.23
N ARG A 103 -22.24 -47.72 -23.06
CA ARG A 103 -22.30 -49.19 -22.87
C ARG A 103 -23.72 -49.71 -22.80
N LEU A 104 -24.64 -48.96 -22.20
CA LEU A 104 -26.05 -49.33 -22.13
C LEU A 104 -26.69 -49.32 -23.51
N ASP A 105 -26.37 -48.30 -24.32
CA ASP A 105 -26.89 -48.15 -25.68
C ASP A 105 -26.36 -49.21 -26.67
N GLN A 106 -25.23 -49.87 -26.37
CA GLN A 106 -24.65 -50.95 -27.19
C GLN A 106 -25.22 -52.34 -26.87
N VAL A 107 -26.10 -52.48 -25.87
CA VAL A 107 -26.62 -53.78 -25.40
C VAL A 107 -28.11 -53.97 -25.76
N GLN A 108 -28.72 -53.05 -26.52
CA GLN A 108 -30.05 -53.19 -27.15
C GLN A 108 -29.94 -53.44 -28.65
#